data_AF-A0A1I8D2K1-F1
#
_entry.id   AF-A0A1I8D2K1-F1
#
_cell.length_a   1.000
_cell.length_b   1.000
_cell.length_c   1.000
_cell.angle_alpha   90.00
_cell.angle_beta   90.00
_cell.angle_gamma   90.00
#
_symmetry.space_group_name_H-M   'P 1'
#
loop_
_entity.id
_entity.type
_entity.pdbx_description
1 polymer ?
#
loop_
_entity_poly.entity_id
_entity_poly.type
_entity_poly.pdbx_seq_one_letter_code
_entity_poly.pdbx_strand_id
1 'polypeptide(L)'
;MSDVEDYMSDTLILNAQYEKKKSRIDGHRERMLAIEKRNQENTLKQTEKLSKHQLETKIRDEGLQKSIEPHNIGFKLLSKLGFQSALSDEKVENTPLITKAPLPIEILTGITGMTLIKT
;
A
#
# COMPACT_ATOMS: atom_id res chain seq x y z
N MET A 1 63.28 28.35 32.29
CA MET A 1 61.85 28.66 32.08
C MET A 1 61.56 28.40 30.61
N SER A 2 61.05 27.21 30.29
CA SER A 2 60.84 26.72 28.91
C SER A 2 59.39 26.31 28.62
N ASP A 3 58.45 26.60 29.52
CA ASP A 3 57.09 26.05 29.45
C ASP A 3 56.13 26.79 28.49
N VAL A 4 56.59 27.85 27.81
CA VAL A 4 55.72 28.72 26.98
C VAL A 4 55.78 28.35 25.49
N GLU A 5 56.84 27.68 25.02
CA GLU A 5 57.02 27.36 23.59
C GLU A 5 56.32 26.06 23.16
N ASP A 6 56.14 25.08 24.05
CA ASP A 6 55.46 23.81 23.72
C ASP A 6 53.92 23.91 23.70
N TYR A 7 53.33 25.00 24.20
CA TYR A 7 51.87 25.13 24.27
C TYR A 7 51.22 25.46 22.90
N MET A 8 52.02 25.92 21.93
CA MET A 8 51.53 26.30 20.60
C MET A 8 51.75 25.22 19.53
N SER A 9 52.62 24.24 19.77
CA SER A 9 52.85 23.12 18.85
C SER A 9 51.77 22.05 18.98
N ASP A 10 51.36 21.73 20.20
CA ASP A 10 50.33 20.71 20.48
C ASP A 10 48.94 21.11 19.95
N THR A 11 48.59 22.39 20.03
CA THR A 11 47.33 22.91 19.49
C THR A 11 47.30 22.82 17.96
N LEU A 12 48.43 23.04 17.28
CA LEU A 12 48.56 22.86 15.84
C LEU A 12 48.48 21.37 15.45
N ILE A 13 49.10 20.48 16.22
CA ILE A 13 49.05 19.02 15.96
C ILE A 13 47.65 18.47 16.20
N LEU A 14 46.95 18.90 17.26
CA LEU A 14 45.55 18.57 17.53
C LEU A 14 44.65 19.04 16.39
N ASN A 15 44.77 20.30 15.96
CA ASN A 15 43.96 20.84 14.86
C ASN A 15 44.24 20.14 13.52
N ALA A 16 45.50 19.75 13.26
CA ALA A 16 45.87 18.98 12.07
C ALA A 16 45.30 17.55 12.08
N GLN A 17 45.08 16.94 13.26
CA GLN A 17 44.43 15.63 13.38
C GLN A 17 42.90 15.70 13.21
N TYR A 18 42.28 16.82 13.57
CA TYR A 18 40.85 17.08 13.34
C TYR A 18 40.54 17.37 11.87
N GLU A 19 41.43 18.05 11.13
CA GLU A 19 41.30 18.27 9.69
C GLU A 19 41.77 17.06 8.84
N LYS A 20 41.31 15.85 9.17
CA LYS A 20 41.38 14.74 8.20
C LYS A 20 40.44 15.05 7.04
N LYS A 21 40.97 15.72 6.00
CA LYS A 21 40.27 15.92 4.74
C LYS A 21 39.82 14.56 4.24
N LYS A 22 38.50 14.34 4.20
CA LYS A 22 37.91 13.12 3.65
C LYS A 22 38.51 12.88 2.27
N SER A 23 39.09 11.70 2.08
CA SER A 23 39.63 11.33 0.78
C SER A 23 38.51 11.34 -0.26
N ARG A 24 38.82 11.63 -1.52
CA ARG A 24 37.84 11.46 -2.63
C ARG A 24 37.23 10.05 -2.66
N ILE A 25 37.96 9.05 -2.15
CA ILE A 25 37.52 7.66 -2.03
C ILE A 25 36.42 7.54 -0.96
N ASP A 26 36.52 8.27 0.14
CA ASP A 26 35.53 8.28 1.22
C ASP A 26 34.20 8.90 0.75
N GLY A 27 34.27 9.99 -0.02
CA GLY A 27 33.08 10.62 -0.60
C GLY A 27 32.35 9.73 -1.63
N HIS A 28 33.09 8.95 -2.43
CA HIS A 28 32.48 7.99 -3.35
C HIS A 28 31.78 6.85 -2.61
N ARG A 29 32.43 6.32 -1.56
CA ARG A 29 31.85 5.27 -0.70
C ARG A 29 30.58 5.74 0.01
N GLU A 30 30.59 6.95 0.59
CA GLU A 30 29.42 7.54 1.24
C GLU A 30 28.25 7.70 0.26
N ARG A 31 28.53 8.13 -0.98
CA ARG A 31 27.51 8.24 -2.03
C ARG A 31 26.93 6.88 -2.42
N MET A 32 27.76 5.86 -2.57
CA MET A 32 27.29 4.51 -2.90
C MET A 32 26.41 3.92 -1.81
N LEU A 33 26.78 4.10 -0.54
CA LEU A 33 25.95 3.69 0.61
C LEU A 33 24.61 4.43 0.66
N ALA A 34 24.59 5.73 0.34
CA ALA A 34 23.35 6.50 0.28
C ALA A 34 22.42 6.03 -0.84
N ILE A 35 22.97 5.68 -2.02
CA ILE A 35 22.21 5.12 -3.13
C ILE A 35 21.64 3.74 -2.77
N GLU A 36 22.45 2.87 -2.16
CA GLU A 36 22.02 1.54 -1.73
C GLU A 36 20.90 1.61 -0.70
N LYS A 37 21.04 2.47 0.31
CA LYS A 37 19.98 2.69 1.31
C LYS A 37 18.68 3.19 0.67
N ARG A 38 18.76 4.15 -0.26
CA ARG A 38 17.59 4.66 -0.98
C ARG A 38 16.93 3.56 -1.83
N ASN A 39 17.72 2.71 -2.47
CA ASN A 39 17.20 1.59 -3.25
C ASN A 39 16.48 0.56 -2.36
N GLN A 40 17.06 0.20 -1.22
CA GLN A 40 16.42 -0.69 -0.24
C GLN A 40 15.08 -0.11 0.26
N GLU A 41 15.04 1.18 0.61
CA GLU A 41 13.80 1.85 1.01
C GLU A 41 12.73 1.84 -0.09
N ASN A 42 13.13 1.98 -1.36
CA ASN A 42 12.21 1.92 -2.50
C ASN A 42 11.69 0.50 -2.74
N THR A 43 12.53 -0.52 -2.59
CA THR A 43 12.13 -1.92 -2.74
C THR A 43 11.12 -2.31 -1.66
N LEU A 44 11.36 -1.92 -0.40
CA LEU A 44 10.42 -2.14 0.71
C LEU A 44 9.06 -1.47 0.46
N LYS A 45 9.07 -0.21 -0.01
CA LYS A 45 7.84 0.52 -0.38
C LYS A 45 7.10 -0.09 -1.57
N GLN A 46 7.78 -0.85 -2.43
CA GLN A 46 7.14 -1.55 -3.55
C GLN A 46 6.56 -2.89 -3.10
N THR A 47 7.22 -3.60 -2.19
CA THR A 47 6.68 -4.86 -1.64
C THR A 47 5.44 -4.65 -0.77
N GLU A 48 5.30 -3.47 -0.15
CA GLU A 48 4.10 -3.11 0.63
C GLU A 48 2.90 -2.70 -0.23
N LYS A 49 3.09 -2.46 -1.53
CA LYS A 49 1.99 -2.10 -2.43
C LYS A 49 1.25 -3.36 -2.86
N LEU A 50 0.00 -3.47 -2.43
CA LEU A 50 -0.93 -4.47 -2.92
C LEU A 50 -0.98 -4.46 -4.45
N SER A 51 -1.01 -5.64 -5.06
CA SER A 51 -1.20 -5.78 -6.51
C SER A 51 -2.48 -5.08 -6.94
N LYS A 52 -2.53 -4.55 -8.18
CA LYS A 52 -3.73 -3.88 -8.73
C LYS A 52 -4.99 -4.74 -8.55
N HIS A 53 -4.87 -6.05 -8.76
CA HIS A 53 -5.96 -7.00 -8.54
C HIS A 53 -6.41 -7.05 -7.06
N GLN A 54 -5.45 -7.06 -6.13
CA GLN A 54 -5.74 -7.07 -4.69
C GLN A 54 -6.39 -5.75 -4.25
N LEU A 55 -5.97 -4.62 -4.82
CA LEU A 55 -6.60 -3.31 -4.58
C LEU A 55 -8.03 -3.27 -5.10
N GLU A 56 -8.28 -3.70 -6.33
CA GLU A 56 -9.63 -3.75 -6.90
C GLU A 56 -10.55 -4.68 -6.10
N THR A 57 -10.03 -5.83 -5.67
CA THR A 57 -10.77 -6.78 -4.83
C THR A 57 -11.12 -6.14 -3.49
N LYS A 58 -10.15 -5.50 -2.82
CA LYS A 58 -10.38 -4.79 -1.56
C LYS A 58 -11.43 -3.68 -1.70
N ILE A 59 -11.32 -2.84 -2.73
CA ILE A 59 -12.28 -1.75 -2.98
C ILE A 59 -13.67 -2.31 -3.26
N ARG A 60 -13.77 -3.41 -4.00
CA ARG A 60 -15.04 -4.09 -4.27
C ARG A 60 -15.66 -4.62 -2.97
N ASP A 61 -14.88 -5.32 -2.15
CA ASP A 61 -15.35 -5.90 -0.89
C ASP A 61 -15.80 -4.81 0.10
N GLU A 62 -15.05 -3.72 0.20
CA GLU A 62 -15.43 -2.55 1.00
C GLU A 62 -16.72 -1.88 0.48
N GLY A 63 -16.91 -1.85 -0.84
CA GLY A 63 -18.13 -1.35 -1.47
C GLY A 63 -19.34 -2.25 -1.20
N LEU A 64 -19.14 -3.57 -1.21
CA LEU A 64 -20.19 -4.56 -0.96
C LEU A 64 -20.66 -4.59 0.49
N GLN A 65 -19.76 -4.33 1.44
CA GLN A 65 -20.11 -4.27 2.87
C GLN A 65 -20.92 -3.01 3.23
N LYS A 66 -20.81 -1.94 2.45
CA LYS A 66 -21.53 -0.70 2.71
C LYS A 66 -22.96 -0.80 2.19
N SER A 67 -23.93 -0.55 3.08
CA SER A 67 -25.32 -0.39 2.68
C SER A 67 -25.47 0.78 1.71
N ILE A 68 -26.29 0.61 0.68
CA ILE A 68 -26.57 1.68 -0.29
C ILE A 68 -27.37 2.78 0.43
N GLU A 69 -26.86 4.00 0.42
CA GLU A 69 -27.54 5.14 1.03
C GLU A 69 -28.78 5.56 0.22
N PRO A 70 -29.87 6.01 0.89
CA PRO A 70 -31.11 6.39 0.22
C PRO A 70 -30.98 7.63 -0.67
N HIS A 71 -29.94 8.45 -0.47
CA HIS A 71 -29.66 9.59 -1.32
C HIS A 71 -29.02 9.20 -2.68
N ASN A 72 -28.47 7.99 -2.77
CA ASN A 72 -27.80 7.49 -3.98
C ASN A 72 -28.79 7.41 -5.16
N ILE A 73 -28.35 7.84 -6.33
CA ILE A 73 -29.12 7.78 -7.58
C ILE A 73 -29.56 6.34 -7.87
N GLY A 74 -28.67 5.37 -7.64
CA GLY A 74 -28.96 3.94 -7.80
C GLY A 74 -30.06 3.47 -6.86
N PHE A 75 -30.06 3.92 -5.59
CA PHE A 75 -31.14 3.62 -4.66
C PHE A 75 -32.47 4.18 -5.13
N LYS A 76 -32.51 5.45 -5.55
CA LYS A 76 -33.73 6.09 -6.07
C LYS A 76 -34.28 5.36 -7.30
N LEU A 77 -33.41 4.87 -8.18
CA LEU A 77 -33.81 4.08 -9.33
C LEU A 77 -34.38 2.72 -8.91
N LEU A 78 -33.70 2.01 -8.01
CA LEU A 78 -34.17 0.74 -7.45
C LEU A 78 -35.53 0.92 -6.76
N SER A 79 -35.70 1.96 -5.94
CA SER A 79 -36.99 2.26 -5.30
C SER A 79 -38.10 2.53 -6.31
N LYS A 80 -37.81 3.21 -7.43
CA LYS A 80 -38.78 3.39 -8.52
C LYS A 80 -39.16 2.08 -9.21
N LEU A 81 -38.27 1.08 -9.21
CA LEU A 81 -38.51 -0.26 -9.73
C LEU A 81 -39.20 -1.18 -8.69
N GLY A 82 -39.53 -0.67 -7.50
CA GLY A 82 -40.21 -1.42 -6.45
C GLY A 82 -39.27 -2.08 -5.43
N PHE A 83 -37.98 -1.77 -5.44
CA PHE A 83 -37.06 -2.22 -4.38
C PHE A 83 -37.39 -1.56 -3.05
N GLN A 84 -37.78 -2.37 -2.07
CA GLN A 84 -37.95 -1.96 -0.68
C GLN A 84 -36.75 -2.47 0.13
N SER A 85 -36.04 -1.55 0.78
CA SER A 85 -34.91 -1.93 1.65
C SER A 85 -35.45 -2.70 2.85
N ALA A 86 -34.84 -3.83 3.18
CA ALA A 86 -35.27 -4.77 4.23
C ALA A 86 -35.27 -4.22 5.68
N LEU A 87 -35.13 -2.90 5.87
CA LEU A 87 -35.43 -2.19 7.11
C LEU A 87 -36.93 -1.91 7.28
N SER A 88 -37.75 -2.16 6.26
CA SER A 88 -39.21 -2.25 6.41
C SER A 88 -39.59 -3.68 6.79
N ASP A 89 -40.09 -3.85 8.01
CA ASP A 89 -40.45 -5.10 8.70
C ASP A 89 -41.60 -5.92 8.05
N GLU A 90 -41.52 -6.25 6.76
CA GLU A 90 -42.51 -7.12 6.12
C GLU A 90 -41.84 -8.36 5.51
N LYS A 91 -41.97 -9.47 6.23
CA LYS A 91 -41.63 -10.82 5.75
C LYS A 91 -42.52 -11.16 4.56
N VAL A 92 -42.01 -11.04 3.34
CA VAL A 92 -42.69 -11.55 2.15
C VAL A 92 -42.42 -13.05 2.04
N GLU A 93 -43.41 -13.86 2.40
CA GLU A 93 -43.35 -15.34 2.51
C GLU A 93 -43.12 -16.08 1.17
N ASN A 94 -43.06 -15.39 0.02
CA ASN A 94 -42.93 -16.03 -1.29
C ASN A 94 -41.95 -15.28 -2.19
N THR A 95 -40.67 -15.24 -1.82
CA THR A 95 -39.62 -14.76 -2.74
C THR A 95 -38.56 -15.82 -2.99
N PRO A 96 -38.19 -16.08 -4.26
CA PRO A 96 -37.11 -17.01 -4.59
C PRO A 96 -35.83 -16.50 -3.93
N LEU A 97 -35.15 -17.38 -3.19
CA LEU A 97 -33.93 -17.17 -2.41
C LEU A 97 -33.12 -15.94 -2.88
N ILE A 98 -33.46 -14.75 -2.35
CA ILE A 98 -32.75 -13.51 -2.67
C ILE A 98 -31.46 -13.57 -1.85
N THR A 99 -30.41 -14.12 -2.43
CA THR A 99 -29.08 -14.02 -1.83
C THR A 99 -28.72 -12.54 -1.76
N LYS A 100 -28.63 -12.01 -0.54
CA LYS A 100 -28.25 -10.60 -0.26
C LYS A 100 -26.84 -10.26 -0.75
N ALA A 101 -26.03 -11.28 -1.03
CA ALA A 101 -24.68 -11.15 -1.55
C ALA A 101 -24.64 -11.56 -3.03
N PRO A 102 -23.82 -10.87 -3.87
CA PRO A 102 -23.59 -11.28 -5.24
C PRO A 102 -22.91 -12.64 -5.30
N LEU A 103 -23.19 -13.38 -6.37
CA LEU A 103 -22.55 -14.68 -6.62
C LEU A 103 -21.07 -14.46 -7.00
N PRO A 104 -20.14 -15.26 -6.45
CA PRO A 104 -18.75 -15.22 -6.88
C PRO A 104 -18.66 -15.66 -8.34
N ILE A 105 -18.04 -14.83 -9.18
CA ILE A 105 -17.77 -15.15 -10.58
C ILE A 105 -16.28 -15.48 -10.71
N GLU A 106 -15.98 -16.69 -11.16
CA GLU A 106 -14.63 -17.11 -11.49
C GLU A 106 -14.29 -16.70 -12.92
N ILE A 107 -13.29 -15.83 -13.08
CA ILE A 107 -12.82 -15.41 -14.40
C ILE A 107 -11.77 -16.43 -14.86
N LEU A 108 -12.17 -17.35 -15.73
CA LEU A 108 -11.24 -18.28 -16.38
C LEU A 108 -10.41 -17.50 -17.41
N THR A 109 -9.13 -17.28 -17.12
CA THR A 109 -8.19 -16.65 -18.07
C THR A 109 -7.51 -17.71 -18.92
N GLY A 110 -7.93 -17.85 -20.19
CA GLY A 110 -7.35 -18.76 -21.17
C GLY A 110 -8.38 -19.41 -22.09
N ILE A 111 -7.93 -20.06 -23.18
CA ILE A 111 -8.78 -20.91 -24.03
C ILE A 111 -8.72 -22.32 -23.44
N THR A 112 -9.31 -22.50 -22.28
CA THR A 112 -9.49 -23.84 -21.70
C THR A 112 -10.98 -24.09 -21.64
N GLY A 113 -11.44 -25.13 -22.33
CA GLY A 113 -12.87 -25.45 -22.41
C GLY A 113 -13.50 -25.60 -21.02
N MET A 114 -14.84 -25.45 -20.96
CA MET A 114 -15.67 -25.44 -19.74
C MET A 114 -15.53 -26.65 -18.80
N THR A 115 -14.62 -27.60 -19.06
CA THR A 115 -14.50 -28.88 -18.36
C THR A 115 -13.44 -28.92 -17.25
N LEU A 116 -12.68 -27.85 -17.01
CA LEU A 116 -11.64 -27.81 -15.97
C LEU A 116 -12.04 -26.92 -14.77
N ILE A 117 -13.16 -27.26 -14.14
CA ILE A 117 -13.48 -26.77 -12.79
C ILE A 117 -13.07 -27.89 -11.83
N LYS A 118 -11.97 -27.70 -11.09
CA LYS A 118 -11.58 -28.64 -10.02
C LYS A 118 -12.47 -28.39 -8.81
N THR A 119 -13.31 -29.37 -8.50
CA THR A 119 -14.07 -29.49 -7.23
C THR A 119 -13.14 -29.63 -6.04
#